data_AF-A0A1D1XWG4-F1
#
_entry.id   AF-A0A1D1XWG4-F1
#
_cell.length_a   1.000
_cell.length_b   1.000
_cell.length_c   1.000
_cell.angle_alpha   90.00
_cell.angle_beta   90.00
_cell.angle_gamma   90.00
#
_symmetry.space_group_name_H-M   'P 1'
#
loop_
_entity.id
_entity.type
_entity.pdbx_description
1 polymer ?
#
loop_
_entity_poly.entity_id
_entity_poly.type
_entity_poly.pdbx_seq_one_letter_code
_entity_poly.pdbx_strand_id
1 'polypeptide(L)'
;WWPRMDTVADLTHTCTTIIWVASALHAAVNFGQYPYAGYLPNRPTISRRFVPEPGTEEYAELERNPDGVFLKTITSQLQTILGVSLIEILSRHSSDEVYLGQRDTPEWTSDDRALQAFKSFANRLVEIENRIIGMNQDRSLKNRNGPVRMPYTLLYPNTSDHSGVGGLTGRGIPNSVSI
;
A
#
# COMPACT_ATOMS: atom_id res chain seq x y z
N TRP A 1 -13.46 18.00 -18.75
CA TRP A 1 -12.53 16.88 -18.46
C TRP A 1 -13.28 15.59 -18.16
N TRP A 2 -14.54 15.63 -17.73
CA TRP A 2 -15.41 14.44 -17.70
C TRP A 2 -15.55 13.79 -19.09
N PRO A 3 -15.42 12.46 -19.20
CA PRO A 3 -15.72 11.74 -20.43
C PRO A 3 -17.18 11.94 -20.85
N ARG A 4 -17.45 12.06 -22.16
CA ARG A 4 -18.82 12.22 -22.67
C ARG A 4 -19.59 10.91 -22.76
N MET A 5 -18.88 9.77 -22.71
CA MET A 5 -19.45 8.42 -22.83
C MET A 5 -20.10 8.13 -24.20
N ASP A 6 -19.54 8.70 -25.28
CA ASP A 6 -20.07 8.53 -26.64
C ASP A 6 -19.40 7.36 -27.39
N THR A 7 -18.27 6.87 -26.91
CA THR A 7 -17.47 5.85 -27.58
C THR A 7 -17.12 4.67 -26.67
N VAL A 8 -16.81 3.52 -27.28
CA VAL A 8 -16.28 2.36 -26.55
C VAL A 8 -14.97 2.70 -25.82
N ALA A 9 -14.15 3.57 -26.41
CA ALA A 9 -12.91 4.04 -25.79
C ALA A 9 -13.18 4.84 -24.49
N ASP A 10 -14.21 5.69 -24.48
CA ASP A 10 -14.61 6.43 -23.28
C ASP A 10 -15.05 5.47 -22.17
N LEU A 11 -15.84 4.44 -22.53
CA LEU A 11 -16.30 3.42 -21.59
C LEU A 11 -15.11 2.62 -21.03
N THR A 12 -14.22 2.14 -21.89
CA THR A 12 -13.01 1.40 -21.46
C THR A 12 -12.16 2.25 -20.52
N HIS A 13 -11.86 3.50 -20.89
CA HIS A 13 -11.04 4.38 -20.07
C HIS A 13 -11.69 4.66 -18.70
N THR A 14 -12.99 4.91 -18.68
CA THR A 14 -13.75 5.17 -17.46
C THR A 14 -13.75 3.95 -16.53
N CYS A 15 -14.09 2.77 -17.04
CA CYS A 15 -14.10 1.54 -16.25
C CYS A 15 -12.70 1.15 -15.75
N THR A 16 -11.66 1.26 -16.60
CA THR A 16 -10.28 1.00 -16.19
C THR A 16 -9.84 1.95 -15.08
N THR A 17 -10.21 3.22 -15.16
CA THR A 17 -9.89 4.21 -14.11
C THR A 17 -10.57 3.86 -12.79
N ILE A 18 -11.86 3.49 -12.83
CA ILE A 18 -12.60 3.08 -11.62
C ILE A 18 -11.95 1.85 -10.98
N ILE A 19 -11.66 0.81 -11.78
CA ILE A 19 -11.01 -0.41 -11.29
C ILE A 19 -9.63 -0.08 -10.70
N TRP A 20 -8.83 0.73 -11.39
CA TRP A 20 -7.50 1.14 -10.93
C TRP A 20 -7.55 1.88 -9.58
N VAL A 21 -8.46 2.86 -9.45
CA VAL A 21 -8.62 3.66 -8.23
C VAL A 21 -9.07 2.78 -7.06
N ALA A 22 -10.06 1.91 -7.30
CA ALA A 22 -10.62 1.04 -6.26
C ALA A 22 -9.66 -0.07 -5.81
N SER A 23 -8.75 -0.51 -6.68
CA SER A 23 -7.84 -1.63 -6.40
C SER A 23 -6.39 -1.17 -6.16
N ALA A 24 -5.57 -1.15 -7.21
CA ALA A 24 -4.13 -0.98 -7.12
C ALA A 24 -3.69 0.38 -6.57
N LEU A 25 -4.41 1.47 -6.88
CA LEU A 25 -4.09 2.78 -6.31
C LEU A 25 -4.31 2.78 -4.80
N HIS A 26 -5.48 2.33 -4.35
CA HIS A 26 -5.80 2.19 -2.94
C HIS A 26 -4.76 1.31 -2.23
N ALA A 27 -4.49 0.11 -2.77
CA ALA A 27 -3.53 -0.81 -2.18
C ALA A 27 -2.13 -0.21 -2.02
N ALA A 28 -1.64 0.51 -3.03
CA ALA A 28 -0.32 1.13 -3.02
C ALA A 28 -0.15 2.22 -1.95
N VAL A 29 -1.23 2.90 -1.57
CA VAL A 29 -1.19 3.97 -0.54
C VAL A 29 -1.64 3.51 0.84
N ASN A 30 -2.31 2.34 0.92
CA ASN A 30 -2.92 1.86 2.16
C ASN A 30 -2.08 0.81 2.90
N PHE A 31 -1.75 -0.33 2.27
CA PHE A 31 -1.13 -1.48 2.97
C PHE A 31 0.33 -1.28 3.37
N GLY A 32 0.94 -0.18 2.92
CA GLY A 32 2.25 0.26 3.36
C GLY A 32 2.23 1.10 4.63
N GLN A 33 1.07 1.48 5.17
CA GLN A 33 0.99 2.39 6.31
C GLN A 33 1.72 1.83 7.53
N TYR A 34 1.33 0.67 8.06
CA TYR A 34 2.02 0.08 9.22
C TYR A 34 3.45 -0.37 8.90
N PRO A 35 3.74 -1.07 7.79
CA PRO A 35 5.11 -1.48 7.48
C PRO A 35 6.12 -0.32 7.43
N TYR A 36 5.73 0.86 6.95
CA TYR A 36 6.62 2.03 6.92
C TYR A 36 6.47 2.97 8.13
N ALA A 37 5.28 3.09 8.73
CA ALA A 37 4.99 4.10 9.76
C ALA A 37 4.78 3.53 11.16
N GLY A 38 4.81 2.20 11.33
CA GLY A 38 4.76 1.55 12.64
C GLY A 38 5.95 1.92 13.53
N TYR A 39 7.10 2.22 12.92
CA TYR A 39 8.19 2.95 13.57
C TYR A 39 8.04 4.46 13.33
N LEU A 40 7.35 5.14 14.25
CA LEU A 40 6.94 6.53 14.07
C LEU A 40 8.06 7.51 13.67
N PRO A 41 9.30 7.44 14.20
CA PRO A 41 10.38 8.30 13.73
C PRO A 41 10.57 8.32 12.21
N ASN A 42 10.22 7.24 11.51
CA ASN A 42 10.28 7.16 10.05
C ASN A 42 9.15 7.95 9.35
N ARG A 43 8.00 8.13 9.99
CA ARG A 43 6.84 8.86 9.44
C ARG A 43 6.08 9.63 10.52
N PRO A 44 6.66 10.71 11.06
CA PRO A 44 5.97 11.55 12.03
C PRO A 44 4.76 12.24 11.41
N THR A 45 3.65 12.28 12.15
CA THR A 45 2.38 12.86 11.69
C THR A 45 2.19 14.31 12.14
N ILE A 46 2.94 14.74 13.15
CA ILE A 46 2.87 16.08 13.76
C ILE A 46 4.29 16.57 14.07
N SER A 47 4.52 17.86 13.87
CA SER A 47 5.65 18.60 14.45
C SER A 47 5.12 19.58 15.49
N ARG A 48 5.65 19.51 16.72
CA ARG A 48 5.19 20.27 17.90
C ARG A 48 6.01 21.52 18.18
N ARG A 49 7.16 21.68 17.52
CA ARG A 49 8.14 22.76 17.77
C ARG A 49 8.81 23.16 16.46
N PHE A 50 9.25 24.40 16.38
CA PHE A 50 10.12 24.89 15.30
C PHE A 50 11.57 24.40 15.53
N VAL A 51 12.41 24.59 14.51
CA VAL A 51 13.86 24.40 14.65
C VAL A 51 14.37 25.42 15.68
N PRO A 52 15.16 24.99 16.69
CA PRO A 52 15.76 25.91 17.65
C PRO A 52 16.67 26.93 16.97
N GLU A 53 16.69 28.17 17.48
CA GLU A 53 17.58 29.23 16.98
C GLU A 53 18.97 29.16 17.63
N PRO A 54 20.07 29.46 16.91
CA PRO A 54 21.41 29.48 17.49
C PRO A 54 21.50 30.38 18.73
N GLY A 55 22.12 29.86 19.80
CA GLY A 55 22.30 30.57 21.06
C GLY A 55 21.18 30.37 22.10
N THR A 56 20.13 29.60 21.78
CA THR A 56 19.11 29.20 22.77
C THR A 56 19.51 27.95 23.54
N GLU A 57 18.86 27.70 24.69
CA GLU A 57 19.04 26.46 25.44
C GLU A 57 18.59 25.23 24.64
N GLU A 58 17.53 25.35 23.85
CA GLU A 58 17.05 24.27 22.97
C GLU A 58 18.03 23.95 21.85
N TYR A 59 18.78 24.94 21.34
CA TYR A 59 19.84 24.71 20.36
C TYR A 59 21.03 23.98 21.00
N ALA A 60 21.43 24.38 22.22
CA ALA A 60 22.43 23.65 22.99
C ALA A 60 21.98 22.23 23.35
N GLU A 61 20.67 22.00 23.55
CA GLU A 61 20.11 20.66 23.71
C GLU A 61 20.21 19.84 22.42
N LEU A 62 19.93 20.45 21.26
CA LEU A 62 20.03 19.79 19.95
C LEU A 62 21.46 19.30 19.68
N GLU A 63 22.47 20.12 19.99
CA GLU A 63 23.89 19.73 19.82
C GLU A 63 24.29 18.56 20.73
N ARG A 64 23.75 18.50 21.95
CA ARG A 64 24.08 17.48 22.95
C ARG A 64 23.26 16.20 22.83
N ASN A 65 21.99 16.31 22.43
CA ASN A 65 21.02 15.22 22.42
C ASN A 65 20.03 15.37 21.24
N PRO A 66 20.51 15.17 20.00
CA PRO A 66 19.69 15.35 18.81
C PRO A 66 18.48 14.41 18.78
N ASP A 67 18.63 13.16 19.23
CA ASP A 67 17.54 12.19 19.29
C ASP A 67 16.43 12.63 20.26
N GLY A 68 16.82 13.15 21.44
CA GLY A 68 15.86 13.68 22.40
C GLY A 68 15.09 14.89 21.87
N VAL A 69 15.77 15.82 21.20
CA VAL A 69 15.13 16.97 20.55
C VAL A 69 14.21 16.52 19.40
N PHE A 70 14.63 15.55 18.61
CA PHE A 70 13.80 14.97 17.56
C PHE A 70 12.51 14.38 18.13
N LEU A 71 12.59 13.55 19.18
CA LEU A 71 11.43 12.97 19.86
C LEU A 71 10.52 14.02 20.53
N LYS A 72 11.10 15.11 21.06
CA LYS A 72 10.34 16.27 21.58
C LYS A 72 9.63 17.05 20.48
N THR A 73 10.16 17.00 19.25
CA THR A 73 9.63 17.73 18.09
C THR A 73 8.51 16.95 17.41
N ILE A 74 8.66 15.64 17.20
CA ILE A 74 7.64 14.84 16.50
C ILE A 74 6.43 14.50 17.38
N THR A 75 5.44 13.79 16.83
CA THR A 75 4.23 13.31 17.50
C THR A 75 4.50 12.76 18.91
N SER A 76 3.68 13.17 19.88
CA SER A 76 3.84 12.77 21.29
C SER A 76 3.54 11.29 21.52
N GLN A 77 4.13 10.68 22.55
CA GLN A 77 4.04 9.23 22.80
C GLN A 77 2.60 8.68 22.82
N LEU A 78 1.66 9.35 23.50
CA LEU A 78 0.27 8.89 23.55
C LEU A 78 -0.39 8.92 22.17
N GLN A 79 -0.18 10.00 21.41
CA GLN A 79 -0.67 10.13 20.04
C GLN A 79 -0.02 9.12 19.10
N THR A 80 1.26 8.80 19.32
CA THR A 80 1.98 7.75 18.60
C THR A 80 1.32 6.40 18.77
N ILE A 81 1.01 6.01 20.01
CA ILE A 81 0.38 4.73 20.31
C ILE A 81 -0.96 4.64 19.57
N LEU A 82 -1.80 5.66 19.69
CA LEU A 82 -3.10 5.72 18.99
C LEU A 82 -2.94 5.65 17.47
N GLY A 83 -2.00 6.42 16.92
CA GLY A 83 -1.75 6.46 15.48
C GLY A 83 -1.23 5.15 14.92
N VAL A 84 -0.25 4.52 15.58
CA VAL A 84 0.32 3.23 15.19
C VAL A 84 -0.73 2.11 15.28
N SER A 85 -1.52 2.08 16.36
CA SER A 85 -2.62 1.10 16.49
C SER A 85 -3.67 1.26 15.40
N LEU A 86 -3.99 2.49 14.99
CA LEU A 86 -4.92 2.73 13.89
C LEU A 86 -4.36 2.17 12.58
N ILE A 87 -3.17 2.59 12.18
CA ILE A 87 -2.59 2.14 10.89
C ILE A 87 -2.29 0.63 10.87
N GLU A 88 -2.10 -0.01 12.02
CA GLU A 88 -2.01 -1.47 12.13
C GLU A 88 -3.29 -2.14 11.64
N ILE A 89 -4.44 -1.66 12.11
CA ILE A 89 -5.76 -2.15 11.66
C ILE A 89 -5.94 -1.86 10.17
N LEU A 90 -5.61 -0.64 9.74
CA LEU A 90 -5.81 -0.23 8.35
C LEU A 90 -4.91 -0.98 7.36
N SER A 91 -3.78 -1.55 7.79
CA SER A 91 -2.83 -2.23 6.89
C SER A 91 -3.04 -3.75 6.83
N ARG A 92 -4.09 -4.25 7.46
CA ARG A 92 -4.32 -5.68 7.64
C ARG A 92 -5.38 -6.18 6.66
N HIS A 93 -5.03 -7.18 5.88
CA HIS A 93 -6.01 -7.89 5.05
C HIS A 93 -6.90 -8.80 5.90
N SER A 94 -8.20 -8.84 5.58
CA SER A 94 -9.12 -9.83 6.14
C SER A 94 -8.86 -11.22 5.54
N SER A 95 -9.27 -12.28 6.25
CA SER A 95 -9.18 -13.67 5.76
C SER A 95 -10.14 -13.98 4.61
N ASP A 96 -11.22 -13.22 4.49
CA ASP A 96 -12.24 -13.31 3.45
C ASP A 96 -12.07 -12.26 2.33
N GLU A 97 -10.90 -11.62 2.26
CA GLU A 97 -10.61 -10.64 1.21
C GLU A 97 -10.61 -11.28 -0.19
N VAL A 98 -11.11 -10.54 -1.18
CA VAL A 98 -11.15 -10.94 -2.58
C VAL A 98 -10.17 -10.08 -3.37
N TYR A 99 -9.05 -10.68 -3.77
CA TYR A 99 -7.99 -9.97 -4.47
C TYR A 99 -8.32 -9.75 -5.95
N LEU A 100 -7.59 -8.82 -6.57
CA LEU A 100 -7.71 -8.50 -7.98
C LEU A 100 -7.48 -9.75 -8.83
N GLY A 101 -8.39 -10.01 -9.76
CA GLY A 101 -8.39 -11.24 -10.56
C GLY A 101 -9.09 -12.42 -9.89
N GLN A 102 -9.68 -12.23 -8.71
CA GLN A 102 -10.55 -13.19 -8.03
C GLN A 102 -11.99 -12.66 -7.98
N ARG A 103 -12.95 -13.58 -7.80
CA ARG A 103 -14.34 -13.29 -7.49
C ARG A 103 -14.83 -14.25 -6.41
N ASP A 104 -15.78 -13.75 -5.61
CA ASP A 104 -16.49 -14.51 -4.58
C ASP A 104 -17.49 -15.52 -5.16
N THR A 105 -18.09 -15.19 -6.32
CA THR A 105 -19.11 -16.02 -6.98
C THR A 105 -18.61 -16.49 -8.36
N PRO A 106 -18.43 -17.80 -8.59
CA PRO A 106 -17.96 -18.32 -9.87
C PRO A 106 -18.98 -18.16 -11.00
N GLU A 107 -20.28 -18.24 -10.71
CA GLU A 107 -21.38 -18.15 -11.69
C GLU A 107 -21.91 -16.72 -11.87
N TRP A 108 -21.07 -15.70 -11.69
CA TRP A 108 -21.44 -14.29 -11.85
C TRP A 108 -21.94 -13.93 -13.26
N THR A 109 -21.68 -14.78 -14.24
CA THR A 109 -22.23 -14.72 -15.61
C THR A 109 -22.26 -16.11 -16.23
N SER A 110 -23.16 -16.33 -17.19
CA SER A 110 -23.19 -17.52 -18.05
C SER A 110 -22.49 -17.32 -19.40
N ASP A 111 -21.92 -16.14 -19.67
CA ASP A 111 -21.19 -15.85 -20.91
C ASP A 111 -19.75 -16.40 -20.85
N ASP A 112 -19.51 -17.48 -21.60
CA ASP A 112 -18.20 -18.12 -21.72
C ASP A 112 -17.08 -17.17 -22.14
N ARG A 113 -17.37 -16.16 -23.00
CA ARG A 113 -16.35 -15.21 -23.45
C ARG A 113 -15.89 -14.32 -22.30
N ALA A 114 -16.82 -13.87 -21.47
CA ALA A 114 -16.51 -13.07 -20.28
C ALA A 114 -15.72 -13.89 -19.25
N LEU A 115 -16.09 -15.16 -19.05
CA LEU A 115 -15.38 -16.08 -18.15
C LEU A 115 -13.94 -16.34 -18.62
N GLN A 116 -13.73 -16.59 -19.92
CA GLN A 116 -12.38 -16.77 -20.47
C GLN A 116 -11.54 -15.49 -20.38
N ALA A 117 -12.13 -14.32 -20.66
CA ALA A 117 -11.43 -13.04 -20.52
C ALA A 117 -10.97 -12.79 -19.07
N PHE A 118 -11.83 -13.09 -18.09
CA PHE A 118 -11.49 -12.98 -16.67
C PHE A 118 -10.37 -13.95 -16.26
N LYS A 119 -10.41 -15.19 -16.75
CA LYS A 119 -9.33 -16.16 -16.54
C LYS A 119 -7.99 -15.69 -17.13
N SER A 120 -8.01 -15.13 -18.35
CA SER A 120 -6.81 -14.53 -18.96
C SER A 120 -6.28 -13.35 -18.14
N PHE A 121 -7.16 -12.52 -17.58
CA PHE A 121 -6.78 -11.43 -16.68
C PHE A 121 -6.09 -11.95 -15.42
N ALA A 122 -6.67 -12.96 -14.75
CA ALA A 122 -6.08 -13.58 -13.56
C ALA A 122 -4.69 -14.18 -13.86
N ASN A 123 -4.55 -14.93 -14.95
CA ASN A 123 -3.27 -15.50 -15.37
C ASN A 123 -2.20 -14.40 -15.59
N ARG A 124 -2.59 -13.28 -16.21
CA ARG A 124 -1.68 -12.15 -16.43
C ARG A 124 -1.22 -11.50 -15.12
N LEU A 125 -2.08 -11.45 -14.10
CA LEU A 125 -1.70 -10.97 -12.77
C LEU A 125 -0.70 -11.91 -12.09
N VAL A 126 -0.87 -13.23 -12.21
CA VAL A 126 0.10 -14.22 -11.71
C VAL A 126 1.46 -14.10 -12.43
N GLU A 127 1.48 -13.80 -13.73
CA GLU A 127 2.73 -13.47 -14.41
C GLU A 127 3.39 -12.20 -13.85
N ILE A 128 2.59 -11.19 -13.51
CA ILE A 128 3.07 -9.94 -12.89
C ILE A 128 3.62 -10.18 -11.49
N GLU A 129 2.99 -11.04 -10.68
CA GLU A 129 3.51 -11.48 -9.38
C GLU A 129 4.95 -12.00 -9.50
N ASN A 130 5.16 -12.94 -10.41
CA ASN A 130 6.48 -13.53 -10.67
C ASN A 130 7.49 -12.48 -11.14
N ARG A 131 7.07 -11.54 -11.99
CA ARG A 131 7.92 -10.42 -12.43
C ARG A 131 8.30 -9.51 -11.26
N ILE A 132 7.38 -9.21 -10.33
CA ILE A 132 7.66 -8.40 -9.14
C ILE A 132 8.69 -9.09 -8.25
N ILE A 133 8.55 -10.40 -8.02
CA ILE A 133 9.54 -11.16 -7.25
C ILE A 133 10.90 -11.14 -7.94
N GLY A 134 10.96 -11.38 -9.26
CA GLY A 134 12.21 -11.31 -10.02
C GLY A 134 12.87 -9.93 -9.93
N MET A 135 12.10 -8.85 -10.09
CA MET A 135 12.61 -7.49 -9.93
C MET A 135 13.12 -7.21 -8.51
N ASN A 136 12.45 -7.73 -7.48
CA ASN A 136 12.88 -7.56 -6.09
C ASN A 136 14.19 -8.30 -5.77
N GLN A 137 14.53 -9.36 -6.52
CA GLN A 137 15.77 -10.12 -6.39
C GLN A 137 16.92 -9.52 -7.22
N ASP A 138 16.62 -8.71 -8.22
CA ASP A 138 17.61 -8.06 -9.07
C ASP A 138 18.41 -6.99 -8.30
N ARG A 139 19.69 -7.26 -8.07
CA ARG A 139 20.61 -6.38 -7.34
C ARG A 139 20.89 -5.05 -8.07
N SER A 140 20.64 -4.98 -9.37
CA SER A 140 20.73 -3.72 -10.12
C SER A 140 19.58 -2.76 -9.76
N LEU A 141 18.42 -3.28 -9.36
CA LEU A 141 17.23 -2.53 -8.98
C LEU A 141 17.22 -2.15 -7.49
N LYS A 142 18.27 -1.46 -7.04
CA LYS A 142 18.52 -1.13 -5.61
C LYS A 142 17.34 -0.43 -4.92
N ASN A 143 16.60 0.42 -5.64
CA ASN A 143 15.46 1.17 -5.10
C ASN A 143 14.26 0.30 -4.72
N ARG A 144 14.23 -0.98 -5.13
CA ARG A 144 13.17 -1.91 -4.76
C ARG A 144 13.30 -2.47 -3.35
N ASN A 145 14.48 -2.34 -2.73
CA ASN A 145 14.75 -2.84 -1.39
C ASN A 145 15.28 -1.75 -0.45
N GLY A 146 16.12 -0.85 -0.98
CA GLY A 146 16.78 0.19 -0.20
C GLY A 146 17.72 -0.35 0.88
N PRO A 147 18.27 0.53 1.73
CA PRO A 147 19.16 0.15 2.83
C PRO A 147 18.46 -0.68 3.93
N VAL A 148 17.13 -0.52 4.06
CA VAL A 148 16.30 -1.24 5.02
C VAL A 148 15.99 -2.69 4.60
N ARG A 149 16.41 -3.09 3.39
CA ARG A 149 16.22 -4.44 2.82
C ARG A 149 14.75 -4.88 2.84
N MET A 150 13.86 -3.97 2.46
CA MET A 150 12.42 -4.21 2.42
C MET A 150 11.97 -4.27 0.96
N PRO A 151 11.71 -5.47 0.39
CA PRO A 151 11.27 -5.61 -0.99
C PRO A 151 9.94 -4.87 -1.24
N TYR A 152 9.84 -4.17 -2.37
CA TYR A 152 8.61 -3.50 -2.76
C TYR A 152 7.58 -4.50 -3.28
N THR A 153 6.58 -4.80 -2.45
CA THR A 153 5.50 -5.76 -2.74
C THR A 153 4.09 -5.17 -2.64
N LEU A 154 3.94 -3.86 -2.41
CA LEU A 154 2.61 -3.23 -2.27
C LEU A 154 1.72 -3.36 -3.53
N LEU A 155 2.33 -3.56 -4.70
CA LEU A 155 1.63 -3.81 -5.96
C LEU A 155 1.73 -5.27 -6.42
N TYR A 156 2.05 -6.20 -5.52
CA TYR A 156 1.95 -7.64 -5.76
C TYR A 156 0.46 -8.04 -5.69
N PRO A 157 -0.17 -8.53 -6.77
CA PRO A 157 -1.61 -8.78 -6.81
C PRO A 157 -2.16 -9.73 -5.74
N ASN A 158 -1.44 -10.83 -5.45
CA ASN A 158 -1.91 -11.93 -4.60
C ASN A 158 -3.13 -12.67 -5.19
N THR A 159 -3.29 -12.63 -6.51
CA THR A 159 -4.29 -13.35 -7.29
C THR A 159 -4.16 -14.86 -7.15
N SER A 160 -2.93 -15.38 -7.02
CA SER A 160 -2.66 -16.81 -6.86
C SER A 160 -2.98 -17.36 -5.46
N ASP A 161 -3.26 -16.49 -4.49
CA ASP A 161 -3.50 -16.87 -3.11
C ASP A 161 -4.98 -17.16 -2.85
N HIS A 162 -5.28 -18.43 -2.58
CA HIS A 162 -6.61 -18.90 -2.21
C HIS A 162 -6.62 -19.49 -0.78
N SER A 163 -5.60 -19.21 0.03
CA SER A 163 -5.43 -19.80 1.36
C SER A 163 -6.41 -19.24 2.40
N GLY A 164 -7.00 -18.06 2.14
CA GLY A 164 -7.84 -17.35 3.11
C GLY A 164 -7.06 -16.82 4.32
N VAL A 165 -5.74 -16.71 4.21
CA VAL A 165 -4.90 -16.19 5.30
C VAL A 165 -4.76 -14.68 5.14
N GLY A 166 -5.45 -13.94 6.02
CA GLY A 166 -5.30 -12.49 6.15
C GLY A 166 -4.09 -12.09 7.01
N GLY A 167 -3.89 -10.79 7.20
CA GLY A 167 -2.83 -10.27 8.08
C GLY A 167 -2.09 -9.04 7.56
N LEU A 168 -1.04 -8.67 8.29
CA LEU A 168 -0.08 -7.62 7.93
C LEU A 168 0.97 -8.20 6.98
N THR A 169 0.67 -8.22 5.70
CA THR A 169 1.49 -8.90 4.68
C THR A 169 2.40 -7.95 3.90
N GLY A 170 2.04 -6.66 3.82
CA GLY A 170 2.71 -5.68 2.95
C GLY A 170 2.60 -6.02 1.45
N ARG A 171 1.58 -6.80 1.07
CA ARG A 171 1.31 -7.23 -0.31
C ARG A 171 -0.15 -7.65 -0.48
N GLY A 172 -0.64 -7.61 -1.71
CA GLY A 172 -2.02 -7.95 -2.05
C GLY A 172 -2.77 -6.73 -2.54
N ILE A 173 -3.49 -6.89 -3.65
CA ILE A 173 -4.34 -5.85 -4.23
C ILE A 173 -5.79 -6.33 -4.12
N PRO A 174 -6.59 -5.83 -3.16
CA PRO A 174 -8.03 -6.08 -3.12
C PRO A 174 -8.75 -5.57 -4.37
N ASN A 175 -9.93 -6.10 -4.64
CA ASN A 175 -10.81 -5.57 -5.69
C ASN A 175 -11.36 -4.16 -5.36
N SER A 176 -11.36 -3.77 -4.09
CA SER A 176 -12.06 -2.58 -3.59
C SER A 176 -11.30 -1.82 -2.51
N VAL A 177 -11.86 -0.68 -2.10
CA VAL A 177 -11.46 0.07 -0.91
C VAL A 177 -12.08 -0.61 0.32
N SER A 178 -11.52 -1.77 0.70
CA SER A 178 -12.03 -2.66 1.76
C SER A 178 -11.22 -2.62 3.06
N ILE A 179 -10.23 -1.72 3.13
CA ILE A 179 -9.14 -1.58 4.10
C ILE A 179 -7.86 -2.27 3.63
#